data_AF-A0AAD6PHR1-F1
#
_entry.id   AF-A0AAD6PHR1-F1
#
_cell.length_a   1.000
_cell.length_b   1.000
_cell.length_c   1.000
_cell.angle_alpha   90.00
_cell.angle_beta   90.00
_cell.angle_gamma   90.00
#
_symmetry.space_group_name_H-M   'P 1'
#
loop_
_entity.id
_entity.type
_entity.pdbx_description
1 polymer ?
#
loop_
_entity_poly.entity_id
_entity_poly.type
_entity_poly.pdbx_seq_one_letter_code
_entity_poly.pdbx_strand_id
1 'polypeptide(L)'
;MASCAASLLLGLLSFLIVANTASSSSSSGGIRLSIIRKPSADVPVFREAPAFRNGDSCGLQRIHIVMTLDANYLRGTMAAVLSILQHSTCPENMEFHFLWSRFEREVFSSIKSTFPYLNFKVYRFDSNRVRGKISKSIRQALDQPLNYARIYLADIIPSDVKRVIYLDSDLVVVDDIAKVMGS
;
A
#
# COMPACT_ATOMS: atom_id res chain seq x y z
N MET A 1 -8.46 5.88 75.27
CA MET A 1 -8.27 7.00 74.31
C MET A 1 -8.17 6.41 72.92
N ALA A 2 -9.03 6.91 72.03
CA ALA A 2 -9.03 6.77 70.57
C ALA A 2 -9.00 5.35 69.95
N SER A 3 -10.20 4.88 69.61
CA SER A 3 -10.47 3.92 68.52
C SER A 3 -10.07 4.54 67.17
N CYS A 4 -9.51 3.76 66.24
CA CYS A 4 -9.47 4.15 64.84
C CYS A 4 -9.84 2.95 63.95
N ALA A 5 -10.84 3.21 63.10
CA ALA A 5 -11.70 2.26 62.44
C ALA A 5 -11.12 1.73 61.12
N ALA A 6 -11.67 0.59 60.71
CA ALA A 6 -11.52 -0.02 59.40
C ALA A 6 -12.07 0.88 58.29
N SER A 7 -11.48 0.78 57.09
CA SER A 7 -12.24 0.80 55.83
C SER A 7 -11.41 0.27 54.67
N LEU A 8 -11.71 -0.98 54.30
CA LEU A 8 -11.46 -1.54 52.98
C LEU A 8 -12.35 -0.79 51.97
N LEU A 9 -11.75 0.04 51.11
CA LEU A 9 -12.47 0.63 49.98
C LEU A 9 -12.54 -0.38 48.83
N LEU A 10 -13.67 -1.09 48.78
CA LEU A 10 -14.21 -1.75 47.60
C LEU A 10 -14.58 -0.68 46.55
N GLY A 11 -13.78 -0.55 45.50
CA GLY A 11 -14.16 0.21 44.30
C GLY A 11 -15.12 -0.62 43.46
N LEU A 12 -16.43 -0.36 43.58
CA LEU A 12 -17.47 -1.01 42.80
C LEU A 12 -17.36 -0.68 41.30
N LEU A 13 -17.48 -1.74 40.51
CA LEU A 13 -17.72 -1.80 39.08
C LEU A 13 -18.98 -0.98 38.71
N SER A 14 -18.82 0.16 38.03
CA SER A 14 -19.96 0.88 37.42
C SER A 14 -20.12 0.45 35.97
N PHE A 15 -20.97 -0.55 35.74
CA PHE A 15 -21.53 -0.87 34.43
C PHE A 15 -22.75 0.03 34.21
N LEU A 16 -22.57 1.17 33.52
CA LEU A 16 -23.67 1.96 33.01
C LEU A 16 -24.24 1.29 31.76
N ILE A 17 -25.26 0.45 31.95
CA ILE A 17 -26.11 -0.07 30.87
C ILE A 17 -27.15 1.01 30.57
N VAL A 18 -26.93 1.79 29.51
CA VAL A 18 -27.99 2.65 28.95
C VAL A 18 -28.88 1.77 28.07
N ALA A 19 -30.05 1.43 28.58
CA ALA A 19 -31.13 0.81 27.80
C ALA A 19 -31.86 1.91 27.02
N ASN A 20 -31.56 2.06 25.72
CA ASN A 20 -32.40 2.84 24.82
C ASN A 20 -33.49 1.95 24.23
N THR A 21 -34.73 2.16 24.67
CA THR A 21 -35.94 1.63 24.04
C THR A 21 -36.24 2.39 22.76
N ALA A 22 -35.93 1.81 21.60
CA ALA A 22 -36.35 2.34 20.30
C ALA A 22 -37.70 1.72 19.91
N SER A 23 -38.74 2.55 19.91
CA SER A 23 -40.08 2.21 19.42
C SER A 23 -40.07 2.01 17.91
N SER A 24 -40.61 0.88 17.46
CA SER A 24 -40.77 0.51 16.05
C SER A 24 -41.89 1.31 15.37
N SER A 25 -41.57 2.08 14.34
CA SER A 25 -42.54 2.58 13.36
C SER A 25 -42.22 1.99 11.98
N SER A 26 -43.15 1.17 11.49
CA SER A 26 -43.11 0.54 10.17
C SER A 26 -43.62 1.51 9.11
N SER A 27 -42.73 2.01 8.25
CA SER A 27 -43.10 2.59 6.97
C SER A 27 -42.40 1.82 5.85
N SER A 28 -43.23 1.16 5.03
CA SER A 28 -42.81 0.43 3.85
C SER A 28 -42.48 1.42 2.73
N GLY A 29 -41.19 1.69 2.54
CA GLY A 29 -40.67 2.48 1.43
C GLY A 29 -39.44 1.79 0.88
N GLY A 30 -39.49 1.38 -0.39
CA GLY A 30 -38.50 0.50 -1.03
C GLY A 30 -37.04 0.91 -0.78
N ILE A 31 -36.23 -0.07 -0.37
CA ILE A 31 -34.78 0.07 -0.26
C ILE A 31 -34.22 0.28 -1.67
N ARG A 32 -34.07 1.54 -2.08
CA ARG A 32 -33.13 1.86 -3.15
C ARG A 32 -31.75 1.52 -2.61
N LEU A 33 -31.17 0.43 -3.11
CA LEU A 33 -29.77 0.09 -2.90
C LEU A 33 -28.94 1.17 -3.60
N SER A 34 -28.80 2.33 -2.95
CA SER A 34 -27.83 3.33 -3.35
C SER A 34 -26.48 2.65 -3.27
N ILE A 35 -25.80 2.57 -4.40
CA ILE A 35 -24.38 2.25 -4.45
C ILE A 35 -23.71 3.30 -3.55
N ILE A 36 -23.37 2.92 -2.32
CA ILE A 36 -22.51 3.72 -1.46
C ILE A 36 -21.17 3.74 -2.18
N ARG A 37 -21.00 4.75 -3.03
CA ARG A 37 -19.72 5.11 -3.59
C ARG A 37 -18.89 5.51 -2.37
N LYS A 38 -18.05 4.58 -1.88
CA LYS A 38 -17.00 4.92 -0.93
C LYS A 38 -16.32 6.18 -1.49
N PRO A 39 -16.28 7.30 -0.77
CA PRO A 39 -15.52 8.45 -1.24
C PRO A 39 -14.13 7.94 -1.59
N SER A 40 -13.59 8.41 -2.72
CA SER A 40 -12.20 8.17 -3.11
C SER A 40 -11.34 8.16 -1.85
N ALA A 41 -10.58 7.09 -1.63
CA ALA A 41 -9.72 6.99 -0.44
C ALA A 41 -9.00 8.34 -0.27
N ASP A 42 -8.97 8.88 0.95
CA ASP A 42 -8.25 10.11 1.22
C ASP A 42 -6.77 9.87 0.94
N VAL A 43 -6.36 10.19 -0.30
CA VAL A 43 -5.02 9.93 -0.78
C VAL A 43 -4.13 11.00 -0.15
N PRO A 44 -3.11 10.60 0.63
CA PRO A 44 -2.24 11.57 1.28
C PRO A 44 -1.53 12.46 0.25
N VAL A 45 -1.34 13.72 0.64
CA VAL A 45 -0.56 14.68 -0.13
C VAL A 45 0.91 14.52 0.23
N PHE A 46 1.77 14.41 -0.79
CA PHE A 46 3.22 14.32 -0.65
C PHE A 46 3.88 15.54 -1.28
N ARG A 47 5.04 15.92 -0.74
CA ARG A 47 5.89 16.95 -1.34
C ARG A 47 6.69 16.35 -2.49
N GLU A 48 6.95 17.15 -3.51
CA GLU A 48 7.87 16.78 -4.57
C GLU A 48 9.24 16.40 -3.99
N ALA A 49 9.78 15.28 -4.44
CA ALA A 49 11.09 14.78 -4.07
C ALA A 49 12.20 15.53 -4.84
N PRO A 50 13.42 15.60 -4.28
CA PRO A 50 14.58 16.12 -5.01
C PRO A 50 14.79 15.38 -6.33
N ALA A 51 15.43 16.04 -7.30
CA ALA A 51 15.93 15.36 -8.49
C ALA A 51 17.16 14.52 -8.11
N PHE A 52 17.11 13.22 -8.41
CA PHE A 52 18.22 12.29 -8.21
C PHE A 52 18.93 12.06 -9.54
N ARG A 53 20.26 12.10 -9.54
CA ARG A 53 21.11 12.01 -10.75
C ARG A 53 22.11 10.88 -10.62
N ASN A 54 22.45 10.29 -11.75
CA ASN A 54 23.53 9.31 -11.86
C ASN A 54 24.87 9.91 -11.41
N GLY A 55 25.67 9.11 -10.70
CA GLY A 55 27.08 9.39 -10.48
C GLY A 55 27.94 9.13 -11.72
N ASP A 56 29.25 9.39 -11.59
CA ASP A 56 30.18 9.39 -12.73
C ASP A 56 30.41 8.00 -13.37
N SER A 57 30.17 6.91 -12.63
CA SER A 57 30.46 5.53 -13.04
C SER A 57 29.24 4.75 -13.53
N CYS A 58 28.15 5.42 -13.90
CA CYS A 58 26.92 4.75 -14.31
C CYS A 58 26.97 4.19 -15.74
N GLY A 59 26.77 2.88 -15.86
CA GLY A 59 26.60 2.20 -17.15
C GLY A 59 25.20 2.38 -17.75
N LEU A 60 24.94 1.73 -18.90
CA LEU A 60 23.62 1.74 -19.57
C LEU A 60 22.65 0.66 -19.04
N GLN A 61 23.08 -0.17 -18.08
CA GLN A 61 22.24 -1.25 -17.58
C GLN A 61 21.09 -0.70 -16.73
N ARG A 62 19.88 -1.16 -17.07
CA ARG A 62 18.65 -0.81 -16.35
C ARG A 62 18.41 -1.78 -15.21
N ILE A 63 17.98 -1.24 -14.07
CA ILE A 63 17.55 -2.04 -12.92
C ILE A 63 16.03 -1.94 -12.86
N HIS A 64 15.38 -3.07 -13.09
CA HIS A 64 13.93 -3.18 -13.13
C HIS A 64 13.40 -3.53 -11.73
N ILE A 65 12.61 -2.64 -11.16
CA ILE A 65 12.03 -2.80 -9.82
C ILE A 65 10.53 -2.98 -9.96
N VAL A 66 9.98 -4.05 -9.39
CA VAL A 66 8.55 -4.33 -9.43
C VAL A 66 7.96 -4.16 -8.04
N MET A 67 6.85 -3.44 -7.95
CA MET A 67 6.12 -3.23 -6.70
C MET A 67 4.62 -3.29 -6.95
N THR A 68 3.85 -3.71 -5.95
CA THR A 68 2.39 -3.51 -5.95
C THR A 68 2.04 -2.06 -5.57
N LEU A 69 0.97 -1.53 -6.14
CA LEU A 69 0.51 -0.16 -5.92
C LEU A 69 -1.01 -0.11 -5.75
N ASP A 70 -1.46 0.31 -4.57
CA ASP A 70 -2.83 0.72 -4.27
C ASP A 70 -2.86 1.82 -3.21
N ALA A 71 -4.04 2.42 -2.98
CA ALA A 71 -4.19 3.51 -2.02
C ALA A 71 -3.80 3.18 -0.57
N ASN A 72 -3.93 1.92 -0.14
CA ASN A 72 -3.58 1.52 1.23
C ASN A 72 -2.06 1.47 1.44
N TYR A 73 -1.32 1.12 0.39
CA TYR A 73 0.14 0.97 0.43
C TYR A 73 0.91 2.20 -0.05
N LEU A 74 0.22 3.21 -0.59
CA LEU A 74 0.85 4.38 -1.21
C LEU A 74 1.90 5.05 -0.34
N ARG A 75 1.65 5.26 0.96
CA ARG A 75 2.63 5.87 1.87
C ARG A 75 3.93 5.08 1.93
N GLY A 76 3.81 3.76 2.03
CA GLY A 76 4.96 2.85 2.03
C GLY A 76 5.68 2.86 0.69
N THR A 77 4.93 2.80 -0.41
CA THR A 77 5.51 2.90 -1.76
C THR A 77 6.29 4.20 -1.96
N MET A 78 5.76 5.36 -1.52
CA MET A 78 6.49 6.63 -1.60
C MET A 78 7.81 6.58 -0.81
N ALA A 79 7.78 6.05 0.41
CA ALA A 79 8.97 5.93 1.25
C ALA A 79 10.01 4.98 0.61
N ALA A 80 9.57 3.83 0.10
CA ALA A 80 10.42 2.86 -0.57
C ALA A 80 11.09 3.48 -1.81
N VAL A 81 10.31 4.07 -2.72
CA VAL A 81 10.82 4.73 -3.93
C VAL A 81 11.82 5.82 -3.58
N LEU A 82 11.50 6.69 -2.63
CA LEU A 82 12.41 7.75 -2.18
C LEU A 82 13.71 7.18 -1.65
N SER A 83 13.63 6.17 -0.78
CA SER A 83 14.81 5.55 -0.16
C SER A 83 15.71 4.85 -1.18
N ILE A 84 15.12 4.21 -2.20
CA ILE A 84 15.88 3.60 -3.30
C ILE A 84 16.62 4.68 -4.08
N LEU A 85 15.91 5.74 -4.52
CA LEU A 85 16.52 6.82 -5.31
C LEU A 85 17.64 7.53 -4.52
N GLN A 86 17.44 7.73 -3.22
CA GLN A 86 18.39 8.41 -2.35
C GLN A 86 19.69 7.62 -2.10
N HIS A 87 19.62 6.29 -2.05
CA HIS A 87 20.78 5.45 -1.72
C HIS A 87 21.40 4.73 -2.93
N SER A 88 20.90 4.99 -4.14
CA SER A 88 21.44 4.39 -5.37
C SER A 88 22.54 5.26 -5.98
N THR A 89 23.61 4.63 -6.48
CA THR A 89 24.66 5.33 -7.24
C THR A 89 24.15 5.83 -8.60
N CYS A 90 23.23 5.07 -9.20
CA CYS A 90 22.68 5.34 -10.53
C CYS A 90 21.14 5.37 -10.54
N PRO A 91 20.51 6.35 -9.87
CA PRO A 91 19.05 6.42 -9.72
C PRO A 91 18.31 6.61 -11.06
N GLU A 92 18.91 7.25 -12.06
CA GLU A 92 18.30 7.45 -13.38
C GLU A 92 18.30 6.15 -14.22
N ASN A 93 19.04 5.12 -13.79
CA ASN A 93 19.03 3.80 -14.41
C ASN A 93 17.91 2.89 -13.88
N MET A 94 17.17 3.32 -12.86
CA MET A 94 16.06 2.57 -12.29
C MET A 94 14.82 2.68 -13.18
N GLU A 95 14.14 1.56 -13.43
CA GLU A 95 12.83 1.53 -14.06
C GLU A 95 11.83 0.82 -13.14
N PHE A 96 10.85 1.57 -12.66
CA PHE A 96 9.82 1.05 -11.77
C PHE A 96 8.64 0.48 -12.56
N HIS A 97 8.14 -0.67 -12.10
CA HIS A 97 7.01 -1.38 -12.65
C HIS A 97 5.98 -1.55 -11.55
N PHE A 98 4.97 -0.69 -11.54
CA PHE A 98 3.90 -0.78 -10.56
C PHE A 98 2.80 -1.73 -11.02
N LEU A 99 2.32 -2.59 -10.13
CA LEU A 99 1.19 -3.48 -10.38
C LEU A 99 -0.02 -2.96 -9.60
N TRP A 100 -1.14 -2.68 -10.27
CA TRP A 100 -2.40 -2.35 -9.60
C TRP A 100 -3.47 -3.39 -9.88
N SER A 101 -4.48 -3.50 -9.02
CA SER A 101 -5.69 -4.28 -9.30
C SER A 101 -6.75 -3.44 -10.02
N ARG A 102 -6.78 -2.14 -9.71
CA ARG A 102 -7.70 -1.14 -10.26
C ARG A 102 -6.94 0.16 -10.47
N PHE A 103 -7.26 0.85 -11.57
CA PHE A 103 -6.74 2.19 -11.80
C PHE A 103 -7.37 3.19 -10.81
N GLU A 104 -6.52 3.88 -10.05
CA GLU A 104 -6.88 4.96 -9.14
C GLU A 104 -6.12 6.22 -9.57
N ARG A 105 -6.85 7.22 -10.07
CA ARG A 105 -6.26 8.41 -10.69
C ARG A 105 -5.45 9.21 -9.68
N GLU A 106 -5.96 9.30 -8.46
CA GLU A 106 -5.35 10.04 -7.35
C GLU A 106 -4.00 9.40 -6.96
N VAL A 107 -3.94 8.07 -6.90
CA VAL A 107 -2.70 7.32 -6.62
C VAL A 107 -1.66 7.54 -7.72
N PHE A 108 -2.07 7.42 -8.99
CA PHE A 108 -1.18 7.67 -10.12
C PHE A 108 -0.66 9.12 -10.15
N SER A 109 -1.56 10.08 -9.93
CA SER A 109 -1.20 11.50 -9.87
C SER A 109 -0.23 11.79 -8.73
N SER A 110 -0.44 11.16 -7.58
CA SER A 110 0.40 11.32 -6.39
C SER A 110 1.83 10.84 -6.65
N ILE A 111 2.03 9.68 -7.28
CA ILE A 111 3.37 9.20 -7.67
C ILE A 111 4.02 10.18 -8.65
N LYS A 112 3.27 10.59 -9.68
CA LYS A 112 3.79 11.46 -10.74
C LYS A 112 4.16 12.86 -10.24
N SER A 113 3.39 13.43 -9.31
CA SER A 113 3.70 14.73 -8.71
C SER A 113 4.83 14.66 -7.68
N THR A 114 4.96 13.53 -6.98
CA THR A 114 6.02 13.34 -5.98
C THR A 114 7.36 13.07 -6.65
N PHE A 115 7.39 12.28 -7.71
CA PHE A 115 8.61 11.90 -8.42
C PHE A 115 8.51 12.22 -9.92
N PRO A 116 8.60 13.50 -10.31
CA PRO A 116 8.38 13.93 -11.70
C PRO A 116 9.38 13.36 -12.71
N TYR A 117 10.56 12.95 -12.25
CA TYR A 117 11.64 12.39 -13.08
C TYR A 117 11.71 10.85 -13.01
N LEU A 118 10.80 10.20 -12.28
CA LEU A 118 10.80 8.75 -12.14
C LEU A 118 10.44 8.08 -13.47
N ASN A 119 11.30 7.20 -13.95
CA ASN A 119 10.92 6.27 -15.02
C ASN A 119 10.07 5.16 -14.41
N PHE A 120 8.75 5.20 -14.65
CA PHE A 120 7.86 4.14 -14.21
C PHE A 120 6.82 3.77 -15.26
N LYS A 121 6.42 2.50 -15.22
CA LYS A 121 5.31 1.92 -15.98
C LYS A 121 4.32 1.31 -15.00
N VAL A 122 3.07 1.23 -15.40
CA VAL A 122 2.03 0.62 -14.56
C VAL A 122 1.28 -0.46 -15.32
N TYR A 123 1.05 -1.58 -14.65
CA TYR A 123 0.45 -2.78 -15.22
C TYR A 123 -0.76 -3.19 -14.40
N ARG A 124 -1.82 -3.58 -15.11
CA ARG A 124 -3.01 -4.10 -14.46
C ARG A 124 -2.86 -5.59 -14.18
N PHE A 125 -2.97 -5.93 -12.90
CA PHE A 125 -3.18 -7.31 -12.47
C PHE A 125 -4.65 -7.71 -12.65
N ASP A 126 -4.90 -8.76 -13.44
CA ASP A 126 -6.24 -9.32 -13.57
C ASP A 126 -6.59 -10.17 -12.33
N SER A 127 -7.43 -9.61 -11.47
CA SER A 127 -7.89 -10.27 -10.25
C SER A 127 -8.67 -11.57 -10.49
N ASN A 128 -9.16 -11.81 -11.71
CA ASN A 128 -9.80 -13.08 -12.06
C ASN A 128 -8.83 -14.27 -12.00
N ARG A 129 -7.51 -14.03 -12.20
CA ARG A 129 -6.48 -15.09 -12.18
C ARG A 129 -6.39 -15.83 -10.85
N VAL A 130 -6.80 -15.17 -9.77
CA VAL A 130 -6.77 -15.68 -8.40
C VAL A 130 -8.16 -15.81 -7.78
N ARG A 131 -9.20 -15.39 -8.51
CA ARG A 131 -10.59 -15.56 -8.08
C ARG A 131 -10.89 -17.05 -7.90
N GLY A 132 -11.43 -17.42 -6.74
CA GLY A 132 -11.72 -18.81 -6.39
C GLY A 132 -10.51 -19.65 -5.97
N LYS A 133 -9.28 -19.13 -6.09
CA LYS A 133 -8.06 -19.76 -5.53
C LYS A 133 -7.73 -19.25 -4.12
N ILE A 134 -8.32 -18.12 -3.74
CA ILE A 134 -8.18 -17.53 -2.42
C ILE A 134 -9.34 -18.03 -1.56
N SER A 135 -9.05 -18.93 -0.63
CA SER A 135 -9.99 -19.30 0.43
C SER A 135 -10.15 -18.10 1.37
N LYS A 136 -11.40 -17.72 1.70
CA LYS A 136 -11.67 -16.64 2.64
C LYS A 136 -10.90 -16.88 3.94
N SER A 137 -9.99 -15.97 4.24
CA SER A 137 -9.17 -16.04 5.44
C SER A 137 -9.79 -15.20 6.55
N ILE A 138 -9.56 -15.57 7.82
CA ILE A 138 -9.91 -14.72 8.98
C ILE A 138 -9.18 -13.36 8.86
N ARG A 139 -8.01 -13.34 8.22
CA ARG A 139 -7.26 -12.14 7.88
C ARG A 139 -7.68 -11.66 6.49
N GLN A 140 -8.62 -10.71 6.44
CA GLN A 140 -9.08 -10.07 5.19
C GLN A 140 -7.95 -9.48 4.34
N ALA A 141 -6.81 -9.14 4.94
CA ALA A 141 -5.63 -8.69 4.23
C ALA A 141 -5.12 -9.73 3.22
N LEU A 142 -5.23 -11.03 3.52
CA LEU A 142 -4.84 -12.12 2.60
C LEU A 142 -5.83 -12.32 1.45
N ASP A 143 -7.01 -11.71 1.53
CA ASP A 143 -8.03 -11.83 0.49
C ASP A 143 -7.81 -10.84 -0.68
N GLN A 144 -6.85 -9.92 -0.56
CA GLN A 144 -6.56 -8.94 -1.61
C GLN A 144 -5.85 -9.60 -2.80
N PRO A 145 -6.43 -9.58 -4.01
CA PRO A 145 -5.82 -10.21 -5.19
C PRO A 145 -4.40 -9.72 -5.48
N LEU A 146 -4.10 -8.46 -5.16
CA LEU A 146 -2.82 -7.84 -5.47
C LEU A 146 -1.63 -8.50 -4.74
N ASN A 147 -1.86 -9.12 -3.57
CA ASN A 147 -0.84 -9.85 -2.82
C ASN A 147 -0.29 -11.07 -3.57
N TYR A 148 -1.02 -11.56 -4.56
CA TYR A 148 -0.63 -12.71 -5.37
C TYR A 148 0.01 -12.29 -6.70
N ALA A 149 0.06 -11.00 -7.01
CA ALA A 149 0.55 -10.50 -8.30
C ALA A 149 2.01 -10.91 -8.56
N ARG A 150 2.84 -11.01 -7.51
CA ARG A 150 4.23 -11.46 -7.59
C ARG A 150 4.44 -12.84 -8.23
N ILE A 151 3.43 -13.70 -8.18
CA ILE A 151 3.48 -15.05 -8.78
C ILE A 151 3.38 -14.95 -10.30
N TYR A 152 2.76 -13.90 -10.82
CA TYR A 152 2.45 -13.72 -12.23
C TYR A 152 3.37 -12.71 -12.93
N LEU A 153 4.53 -12.38 -12.35
CA LEU A 153 5.44 -11.38 -12.92
C LEU A 153 5.86 -11.70 -14.35
N ALA A 154 6.14 -12.97 -14.64
CA ALA A 154 6.52 -13.42 -15.98
C ALA A 154 5.43 -13.18 -17.03
N ASP A 155 4.15 -13.16 -16.62
CA ASP A 155 3.01 -12.88 -17.52
C ASP A 155 2.73 -11.38 -17.68
N ILE A 156 3.16 -10.56 -16.71
CA ILE A 156 2.78 -9.14 -16.60
C ILE A 156 3.88 -8.23 -17.13
N ILE A 157 5.13 -8.54 -16.82
CA ILE A 157 6.29 -7.73 -17.17
C ILE A 157 6.69 -8.02 -18.63
N PRO A 158 7.12 -7.00 -19.41
CA PRO A 158 7.57 -7.18 -20.78
C PRO A 158 8.65 -8.25 -20.94
N SER A 159 8.54 -9.09 -21.97
CA SER A 159 9.41 -10.26 -22.18
C SER A 159 10.90 -9.94 -22.45
N ASP A 160 11.20 -8.69 -22.79
CA ASP A 160 12.56 -8.15 -22.95
C ASP A 160 13.23 -7.90 -21.59
N VAL A 161 12.48 -7.73 -20.51
CA VAL A 161 13.01 -7.61 -19.14
C VAL A 161 13.40 -8.99 -18.62
N LYS A 162 14.72 -9.25 -18.53
CA LYS A 162 15.26 -10.57 -18.14
C LYS A 162 15.42 -10.78 -16.63
N ARG A 163 15.49 -9.69 -15.86
CA ARG A 163 15.70 -9.73 -14.42
C ARG A 163 14.95 -8.57 -13.76
N VAL A 164 14.29 -8.85 -12.65
CA VAL A 164 13.58 -7.86 -11.83
C VAL A 164 13.92 -8.07 -10.36
N ILE A 165 13.85 -6.99 -9.58
CA ILE A 165 13.78 -7.04 -8.11
C ILE A 165 12.34 -6.76 -7.73
N TYR A 166 11.67 -7.73 -7.12
CA TYR A 166 10.35 -7.49 -6.52
C TYR A 166 10.53 -6.96 -5.10
N LEU A 167 9.84 -5.86 -4.79
CA LEU A 167 9.84 -5.24 -3.46
C LEU A 167 8.40 -5.03 -2.97
N ASP A 168 8.16 -5.33 -1.69
CA ASP A 168 6.95 -4.93 -1.01
C ASP A 168 6.99 -3.43 -0.65
N SER A 169 5.85 -2.86 -0.24
CA SER A 169 5.74 -1.43 0.08
C SER A 169 6.19 -1.07 1.50
N ASP A 170 6.50 -2.04 2.34
CA ASP A 170 6.76 -1.87 3.78
C ASP A 170 8.25 -1.90 4.15
N LEU A 171 9.10 -1.45 3.22
CA LEU A 171 10.55 -1.47 3.35
C LEU A 171 11.17 -0.09 3.09
N VAL A 172 12.38 0.08 3.65
CA VAL A 172 13.25 1.23 3.43
C VAL A 172 14.60 0.70 3.01
N VAL A 173 15.09 1.15 1.87
CA VAL A 173 16.40 0.78 1.33
C VAL A 173 17.44 1.77 1.83
N VAL A 174 18.53 1.26 2.40
CA VAL A 174 19.58 2.06 3.08
C VAL A 174 20.96 1.93 2.42
N ASP A 175 21.06 1.19 1.32
CA ASP A 175 22.29 1.00 0.54
C ASP A 175 21.93 0.77 -0.94
N ASP A 176 22.93 0.77 -1.81
CA ASP A 176 22.74 0.63 -3.25
C ASP A 176 22.10 -0.71 -3.63
N ILE A 177 20.88 -0.63 -4.17
CA ILE A 177 20.09 -1.79 -4.56
C ILE A 177 20.73 -2.59 -5.70
N ALA A 178 21.61 -1.97 -6.51
CA ALA A 178 22.33 -2.63 -7.58
C ALA A 178 23.16 -3.83 -7.07
N LYS A 179 23.63 -3.77 -5.82
CA LYS A 179 24.41 -4.84 -5.17
C LYS A 179 23.65 -6.18 -5.11
N VAL A 180 22.31 -6.14 -5.04
CA VAL A 180 21.45 -7.34 -5.02
C VAL A 180 21.45 -8.07 -6.38
N MET A 181 21.81 -7.38 -7.46
CA MET A 181 21.85 -7.95 -8.80
C MET A 181 23.14 -8.73 -9.09
N GLY A 182 24.10 -8.79 -8.16
CA GLY A 182 25.38 -9.48 -8.34
C GLY A 182 26.32 -8.72 -9.27
N SER A 183 26.62 -7.46 -8.91
CA SER A 183 27.65 -6.63 -9.54
C SER A 183 29.05 -7.07 -9.13
#